data_AF-A0A3P7DXL9-F1
#
_entry.id   AF-A0A3P7DXL9-F1
#
_cell.length_a   1.000
_cell.length_b   1.000
_cell.length_c   1.000
_cell.angle_alpha   90.00
_cell.angle_beta   90.00
_cell.angle_gamma   90.00
#
_symmetry.space_group_name_H-M   'P 1'
#
loop_
_entity.id
_entity.type
_entity.pdbx_description
1 polymer ?
#
loop_
_entity_poly.entity_id
_entity_poly.type
_entity_poly.pdbx_seq_one_letter_code
_entity_poly.pdbx_strand_id
1 'polypeptide(L)'
;MSESATLQRRLSRRLTNTKIVKELSNIENATVVEMDHGEQARREGRFVFECSWEVANKVGGIYTVLRTKASVTTEELGDQYCMLGPYKEERVKLEVEILQPDSSPLKYALDQLRDLGFKATYGRWLIDGYPKVVLFDIVSAAWKLDQWKQELWDSCKIGIPYHDNESNDAVVLGFMVAIFIQKYLYAIEGYQPLCVAHFHEWQAGIGLILSR
;
A
#
# COMPACT_ATOMS: atom_id res chain seq x y z
N MET A 1 10.97 37.01 5.78
CA MET A 1 11.57 35.66 5.70
C MET A 1 11.54 35.06 7.09
N SER A 2 10.44 34.41 7.45
CA SER A 2 10.38 33.52 8.61
C SER A 2 9.97 32.17 8.05
N GLU A 3 10.92 31.25 7.90
CA GLU A 3 10.59 29.85 7.82
C GLU A 3 9.87 29.52 9.14
N SER A 4 8.55 29.38 9.03
CA SER A 4 7.78 28.65 10.03
C SER A 4 8.40 27.26 10.06
N ALA A 5 9.28 27.00 11.03
CA ALA A 5 9.74 25.66 11.34
C ALA A 5 8.50 24.81 11.58
N THR A 6 8.12 24.02 10.58
CA THR A 6 7.02 23.07 10.67
C THR A 6 7.34 22.20 11.87
N LEU A 7 6.52 22.29 12.92
CA LEU A 7 6.73 21.58 14.17
C LEU A 7 6.79 20.07 13.84
N GLN A 8 8.00 19.52 13.72
CA GLN A 8 8.19 18.11 13.37
C GLN A 8 7.45 17.27 14.40
N ARG A 9 6.47 16.51 13.93
CA ARG A 9 5.64 15.71 14.80
C ARG A 9 6.48 14.59 15.41
N ARG A 10 6.24 14.36 16.69
CA ARG A 10 7.09 13.56 17.55
C ARG A 10 6.30 12.35 18.05
N LEU A 11 6.69 11.13 17.66
CA LEU A 11 5.99 9.90 18.07
C LEU A 11 6.78 9.09 19.10
N SER A 12 6.10 8.63 20.16
CA SER A 12 6.75 7.85 21.21
C SER A 12 7.12 6.45 20.73
N ARG A 13 8.40 6.06 20.88
CA ARG A 13 8.91 4.74 20.46
C ARG A 13 8.21 3.53 21.09
N ARG A 14 7.64 3.68 22.29
CA ARG A 14 6.94 2.62 23.04
C ARG A 14 5.97 3.25 24.03
N LEU A 15 4.81 2.64 24.20
CA LEU A 15 3.84 3.01 25.24
C LEU A 15 4.18 2.29 26.56
N THR A 16 5.07 2.87 27.36
CA THR A 16 5.31 2.42 28.74
C THR A 16 4.48 3.25 29.71
N ASN A 17 4.12 2.72 30.89
CA ASN A 17 3.36 3.46 31.89
C ASN A 17 3.94 4.86 32.17
N THR A 18 5.26 4.97 32.32
CA THR A 18 5.94 6.26 32.51
C THR A 18 5.73 7.23 31.35
N LYS A 19 5.77 6.73 30.10
CA LYS A 19 5.60 7.58 28.91
C LYS A 19 4.15 8.00 28.72
N ILE A 20 3.20 7.10 28.97
CA ILE A 20 1.77 7.40 28.97
C ILE A 20 1.48 8.50 29.99
N VAL A 21 1.98 8.36 31.21
CA VAL A 21 1.82 9.38 32.25
C VAL A 21 2.43 10.70 31.81
N LYS A 22 3.65 10.71 31.25
CA LYS A 22 4.29 11.92 30.73
C LYS A 22 3.44 12.60 29.66
N GLU A 23 2.96 11.84 28.69
CA GLU A 23 2.14 12.33 27.58
C GLU A 23 0.80 12.88 28.07
N LEU A 24 0.12 12.19 28.99
CA LEU A 24 -1.11 12.68 29.66
C LEU A 24 -0.86 13.92 30.51
N SER A 25 0.34 14.07 31.08
CA SER A 25 0.74 15.23 31.87
C SER A 25 1.35 16.38 31.04
N ASN A 26 1.34 16.27 29.70
CA ASN A 26 1.99 17.21 28.78
C ASN A 26 3.49 17.47 29.07
N ILE A 27 4.20 16.47 29.59
CA ILE A 27 5.64 16.52 29.83
C ILE A 27 6.37 15.97 28.60
N GLU A 28 7.32 16.76 28.06
CA GLU A 28 8.11 16.35 26.89
C GLU A 28 8.86 15.03 27.11
N ASN A 29 8.69 14.10 26.17
CA ASN A 29 9.40 12.83 26.14
C ASN A 29 10.73 13.00 25.39
N ALA A 30 11.84 12.55 25.97
CA ALA A 30 13.17 12.59 25.33
C ALA A 30 13.40 11.46 24.30
N THR A 31 12.57 10.41 24.29
CA THR A 31 12.72 9.26 23.39
C THR A 31 11.64 9.27 22.32
N VAL A 32 11.86 10.05 21.28
CA VAL A 32 10.89 10.27 20.21
C VAL A 32 11.48 9.80 18.89
N VAL A 33 10.65 9.20 18.04
CA VAL A 33 10.95 9.05 16.61
C VAL A 33 10.66 10.37 15.91
N GLU A 34 11.63 10.86 15.16
CA GLU A 34 11.47 12.01 14.28
C GLU A 34 10.68 11.60 13.04
N MET A 35 9.60 12.32 12.74
CA MET A 35 8.82 12.12 11.52
C MET A 35 9.37 13.05 10.44
N ASP A 36 10.11 12.48 9.51
CA ASP A 36 10.90 13.20 8.49
C ASP A 36 10.31 13.07 7.08
N HIS A 37 9.03 12.70 6.97
CA HIS A 37 8.36 12.48 5.69
C HIS A 37 9.11 11.52 4.75
N GLY A 38 9.82 10.53 5.33
CA GLY A 38 10.48 9.47 4.59
C GLY A 38 11.86 9.81 4.05
N GLU A 39 12.48 10.92 4.47
CA GLU A 39 13.83 11.29 4.02
C GLU A 39 14.85 10.19 4.40
N GLN A 40 14.86 9.77 5.67
CA GLN A 40 15.69 8.66 6.12
C GLN A 40 15.30 7.35 5.42
N ALA A 41 14.00 7.10 5.22
CA ALA A 41 13.52 5.90 4.55
C ALA A 41 14.03 5.79 3.10
N ARG A 42 14.01 6.90 2.36
CA ARG A 42 14.56 6.97 1.00
C ARG A 42 16.06 6.72 0.98
N ARG A 43 16.82 7.34 1.89
CA ARG A 43 18.28 7.15 1.96
C ARG A 43 18.68 5.70 2.28
N GLU A 44 17.87 5.03 3.10
CA GLU A 44 18.08 3.63 3.49
C GLU A 44 17.48 2.63 2.49
N GLY A 45 16.85 3.11 1.40
CA GLY A 45 16.22 2.24 0.41
C GLY A 45 15.01 1.47 0.94
N ARG A 46 14.32 2.01 1.95
CA ARG A 46 13.12 1.40 2.56
C ARG A 46 11.85 1.78 1.81
N PHE A 47 10.98 0.82 1.58
CA PHE A 47 9.67 0.99 0.94
C PHE A 47 8.60 0.23 1.69
N VAL A 48 7.39 0.80 1.77
CA VAL A 48 6.23 0.15 2.39
C VAL A 48 5.06 0.16 1.42
N PHE A 49 4.59 -1.03 1.06
CA PHE A 49 3.30 -1.22 0.41
C PHE A 49 2.27 -1.66 1.44
N GLU A 50 1.10 -1.01 1.47
CA GLU A 50 -0.02 -1.43 2.32
C GLU A 50 -1.23 -1.79 1.47
N CYS A 51 -1.58 -3.06 1.45
CA CYS A 51 -2.60 -3.64 0.59
C CYS A 51 -3.87 -3.97 1.37
N SER A 52 -5.02 -3.56 0.83
CA SER A 52 -6.33 -3.95 1.34
C SER A 52 -7.40 -3.85 0.26
N TRP A 53 -8.46 -4.64 0.41
CA TRP A 53 -9.68 -4.52 -0.40
C TRP A 53 -10.36 -3.15 -0.25
N GLU A 54 -10.14 -2.47 0.89
CA GLU A 54 -10.81 -1.21 1.24
C GLU A 54 -10.00 0.06 0.95
N VAL A 55 -8.82 -0.04 0.29
CA VAL A 55 -8.07 1.14 -0.17
C VAL A 55 -8.89 1.88 -1.23
N ALA A 56 -9.23 3.15 -0.96
CA ALA A 56 -10.11 3.97 -1.82
C ALA A 56 -11.45 3.28 -2.19
N ASN A 57 -11.91 2.35 -1.35
CA ASN A 57 -13.10 1.55 -1.59
C ASN A 57 -13.81 1.27 -0.26
N LYS A 58 -14.70 2.18 0.14
CA LYS A 58 -15.43 2.04 1.41
C LYS A 58 -16.40 0.86 1.39
N VAL A 59 -16.08 -0.18 2.16
CA VAL A 59 -16.95 -1.35 2.38
C VAL A 59 -17.36 -1.44 3.86
N GLY A 60 -16.41 -1.28 4.78
CA GLY A 60 -16.60 -1.49 6.21
C GLY A 60 -15.63 -0.69 7.08
N GLY A 61 -15.20 -1.32 8.18
CA GLY A 61 -14.38 -0.69 9.21
C GLY A 61 -12.92 -0.48 8.78
N ILE A 62 -12.38 -1.34 7.91
CA ILE A 62 -10.97 -1.28 7.51
C ILE A 62 -10.70 0.00 6.72
N TYR A 63 -11.64 0.46 5.88
CA TYR A 63 -11.56 1.77 5.23
C TYR A 63 -11.27 2.90 6.24
N THR A 64 -11.94 2.88 7.39
CA THR A 64 -11.78 3.93 8.42
C THR A 64 -10.40 3.86 9.06
N VAL A 65 -9.89 2.65 9.31
CA VAL A 65 -8.54 2.44 9.85
C VAL A 65 -7.49 2.94 8.87
N LEU A 66 -7.56 2.51 7.60
CA LEU A 66 -6.62 2.90 6.56
C LEU A 66 -6.63 4.42 6.36
N ARG A 67 -7.82 5.01 6.22
CA ARG A 67 -7.99 6.44 5.99
C ARG A 67 -7.45 7.29 7.13
N THR A 68 -7.72 6.93 8.39
CA THR A 68 -7.28 7.73 9.53
C THR A 68 -5.80 7.52 9.87
N LYS A 69 -5.24 6.35 9.55
CA LYS A 69 -3.81 6.05 9.72
C LYS A 69 -2.93 6.66 8.63
N ALA A 70 -3.46 6.98 7.46
CA ALA A 70 -2.69 7.51 6.33
C ALA A 70 -1.83 8.73 6.69
N SER A 71 -2.39 9.71 7.41
CA SER A 71 -1.68 10.92 7.84
C SER A 71 -0.42 10.62 8.65
N VAL A 72 -0.51 9.81 9.71
CA VAL A 72 0.69 9.48 10.51
C VAL A 72 1.68 8.63 9.72
N THR A 73 1.19 7.83 8.77
CA THR A 73 2.05 6.96 7.94
C THR A 73 2.85 7.78 6.94
N THR A 74 2.25 8.79 6.29
CA THR A 74 2.98 9.67 5.35
C THR A 74 3.79 10.76 6.05
N GLU A 75 3.47 11.12 7.29
CA GLU A 75 4.38 11.89 8.15
C GLU A 75 5.69 11.12 8.43
N GLU A 76 5.63 9.79 8.59
CA GLU A 76 6.82 8.96 8.79
C GLU A 76 7.55 8.62 7.49
N LEU A 77 6.82 8.21 6.45
CA LEU A 77 7.40 7.55 5.27
C LEU A 77 7.27 8.36 3.98
N GLY A 78 6.46 9.42 3.98
CA GLY A 78 6.16 10.23 2.81
C GLY A 78 5.93 9.39 1.55
N ASP A 79 6.76 9.65 0.54
CA ASP A 79 6.68 9.03 -0.78
C ASP A 79 7.24 7.59 -0.86
N GLN A 80 7.82 7.09 0.22
CA GLN A 80 8.25 5.68 0.36
C GLN A 80 7.08 4.76 0.76
N TYR A 81 5.90 5.32 1.00
CA TYR A 81 4.67 4.61 1.32
C TYR A 81 3.68 4.66 0.15
N CYS A 82 3.12 3.50 -0.20
CA CYS A 82 2.11 3.38 -1.26
C CYS A 82 1.04 2.34 -0.88
N MET A 83 -0.23 2.69 -1.06
CA MET A 83 -1.35 1.78 -0.80
C MET A 83 -1.79 1.06 -2.06
N LEU A 84 -2.18 -0.20 -1.92
CA LEU A 84 -2.56 -1.09 -3.01
C LEU A 84 -4.01 -1.56 -2.81
N GLY A 85 -4.83 -1.48 -3.85
CA GLY A 85 -6.24 -1.86 -3.74
C GLY A 85 -6.93 -2.15 -5.06
N PRO A 86 -8.18 -2.63 -5.04
CA PRO A 86 -8.97 -2.84 -6.25
C PRO A 86 -9.41 -1.50 -6.85
N TYR A 87 -9.42 -1.40 -8.18
CA TYR A 87 -10.00 -0.28 -8.89
C TYR A 87 -11.52 -0.41 -8.94
N LYS A 88 -12.23 0.56 -8.36
CA LYS A 88 -13.70 0.69 -8.44
C LYS A 88 -14.04 2.08 -8.98
N GLU A 89 -14.37 2.15 -10.26
CA GLU A 89 -14.61 3.39 -11.04
C GLU A 89 -15.41 4.46 -10.28
N GLU A 90 -16.53 4.07 -9.68
CA GLU A 90 -17.43 4.99 -8.95
C GLU A 90 -16.77 5.63 -7.72
N ARG A 91 -15.88 4.90 -7.05
CA ARG A 91 -15.17 5.37 -5.84
C ARG A 91 -13.95 6.20 -6.22
N VAL A 92 -13.19 5.72 -7.20
CA VAL A 92 -11.97 6.39 -7.70
C VAL A 92 -12.26 7.80 -8.16
N LYS A 93 -13.35 8.03 -8.91
CA LYS A 93 -13.74 9.36 -9.38
C LYS A 93 -13.98 10.39 -8.27
N LEU A 94 -14.34 9.92 -7.07
CA LEU A 94 -14.69 10.79 -5.94
C LEU A 94 -13.51 10.97 -4.98
N GLU A 95 -12.69 9.93 -4.83
CA GLU A 95 -11.70 9.86 -3.76
C GLU A 95 -10.26 9.94 -4.26
N VAL A 96 -9.98 9.77 -5.55
CA VAL A 96 -8.60 9.63 -6.04
C VAL A 96 -8.31 10.64 -7.13
N GLU A 97 -7.21 11.37 -6.95
CA GLU A 97 -6.60 12.14 -8.02
C GLU A 97 -5.69 11.22 -8.85
N ILE A 98 -6.08 10.97 -10.10
CA ILE A 98 -5.29 10.13 -11.02
C ILE A 98 -4.09 10.92 -11.53
N LEU A 99 -2.89 10.35 -11.42
CA LEU A 99 -1.63 11.00 -11.73
C LEU A 99 -0.74 10.15 -12.64
N GLN A 100 0.28 10.78 -13.21
CA GLN A 100 1.36 10.07 -13.87
C GLN A 100 2.37 9.53 -12.83
N PRO A 101 3.04 8.40 -13.11
CA PRO A 101 4.03 7.83 -12.20
C PRO A 101 5.15 8.82 -11.87
N ASP A 102 5.48 8.98 -10.59
CA ASP A 102 6.46 9.97 -10.11
C ASP A 102 7.87 9.40 -9.87
N SER A 103 8.08 8.12 -10.17
CA SER A 103 9.37 7.45 -10.04
C SER A 103 9.58 6.43 -11.16
N SER A 104 10.85 6.20 -11.51
CA SER A 104 11.23 5.24 -12.55
C SER A 104 10.77 3.80 -12.23
N PRO A 105 10.93 3.27 -10.99
CA PRO A 105 10.42 1.95 -10.65
C PRO A 105 8.90 1.82 -10.75
N LEU A 106 8.16 2.85 -10.33
CA LEU A 106 6.70 2.88 -10.45
C LEU A 106 6.26 2.85 -11.91
N LYS A 107 6.88 3.70 -12.74
CA LYS A 107 6.59 3.74 -14.18
C LYS A 107 6.86 2.38 -14.82
N TYR A 108 8.02 1.78 -14.54
CA TYR A 108 8.37 0.47 -15.07
C TYR A 108 7.36 -0.60 -14.66
N ALA A 109 6.99 -0.66 -13.37
CA ALA A 109 6.03 -1.65 -12.89
C ALA A 109 4.67 -1.52 -13.58
N LEU A 110 4.16 -0.30 -13.74
CA LEU A 110 2.88 -0.05 -14.41
C LEU A 110 2.95 -0.34 -15.92
N ASP A 111 4.07 -0.02 -16.58
CA ASP A 111 4.29 -0.38 -17.98
C ASP A 111 4.31 -1.91 -18.16
N GLN A 112 5.00 -2.64 -17.28
CA GLN A 112 5.05 -4.10 -17.31
C GLN A 112 3.67 -4.75 -17.09
N LEU A 113 2.85 -4.21 -16.19
CA LEU A 113 1.47 -4.67 -16.04
C LEU A 113 0.66 -4.43 -17.31
N ARG A 114 0.77 -3.24 -17.91
CA ARG A 114 0.09 -2.92 -19.17
C ARG A 114 0.52 -3.87 -20.30
N ASP A 115 1.81 -4.16 -20.41
CA ASP A 115 2.35 -5.06 -21.44
C ASP A 115 1.85 -6.51 -21.26
N LEU A 116 1.55 -6.92 -20.02
CA LEU A 116 0.88 -8.19 -19.70
C LEU A 116 -0.64 -8.16 -19.94
N GLY A 117 -1.20 -7.01 -20.32
CA GLY A 117 -2.64 -6.81 -20.53
C GLY A 117 -3.41 -6.44 -19.27
N PHE A 118 -2.72 -6.14 -18.16
CA PHE A 118 -3.32 -5.77 -16.88
C PHE A 118 -3.39 -4.25 -16.73
N LYS A 119 -4.54 -3.74 -16.31
CA LYS A 119 -4.74 -2.31 -16.06
C LYS A 119 -4.56 -2.02 -14.57
N ALA A 120 -3.72 -1.03 -14.28
CA ALA A 120 -3.56 -0.46 -12.96
C ALA A 120 -3.43 1.06 -13.08
N THR A 121 -4.03 1.77 -12.13
CA THR A 121 -4.09 3.23 -12.11
C THR A 121 -3.30 3.75 -10.93
N TYR A 122 -2.39 4.70 -11.18
CA TYR A 122 -1.68 5.42 -10.14
C TYR A 122 -2.38 6.73 -9.80
N GLY A 123 -2.33 7.11 -8.53
CA GLY A 123 -2.87 8.39 -8.07
C GLY A 123 -2.53 8.68 -6.62
N ARG A 124 -3.23 9.67 -6.08
CA ARG A 124 -3.18 10.05 -4.66
C ARG A 124 -4.58 9.99 -4.08
N TRP A 125 -4.72 9.40 -2.89
CA TRP A 125 -6.01 9.36 -2.19
C TRP A 125 -6.28 10.73 -1.55
N LEU A 126 -7.42 11.33 -1.87
CA LEU A 126 -7.88 12.65 -1.41
C LEU A 126 -8.37 12.60 0.05
N ILE A 127 -7.44 12.28 0.95
CA ILE A 127 -7.64 12.18 2.40
C ILE A 127 -6.46 12.85 3.13
N ASP A 128 -6.59 13.03 4.44
CA ASP A 128 -5.49 13.53 5.26
C ASP A 128 -4.26 12.61 5.15
N GLY A 129 -3.12 13.21 4.80
CA GLY A 129 -1.88 12.49 4.51
C GLY A 129 -1.56 12.32 3.03
N TYR A 130 -2.55 12.46 2.13
CA TYR A 130 -2.39 12.41 0.67
C TYR A 130 -1.47 11.26 0.17
N PRO A 131 -1.74 10.00 0.58
CA PRO A 131 -0.87 8.86 0.28
C PRO A 131 -0.93 8.46 -1.20
N LYS A 132 0.18 7.91 -1.70
CA LYS A 132 0.22 7.26 -3.02
C LYS A 132 -0.70 6.04 -3.04
N VAL A 133 -1.41 5.83 -4.14
CA VAL A 133 -2.22 4.63 -4.37
C VAL A 133 -1.96 4.04 -5.75
N VAL A 134 -1.94 2.71 -5.82
CA VAL A 134 -2.03 1.95 -7.07
C VAL A 134 -3.25 1.05 -7.00
N LEU A 135 -4.16 1.23 -7.95
CA LEU A 135 -5.46 0.57 -7.98
C LEU A 135 -5.57 -0.36 -9.19
N PHE A 136 -5.88 -1.63 -8.93
CA PHE A 136 -5.84 -2.72 -9.91
C PHE A 136 -7.23 -3.01 -10.48
N ASP A 137 -7.39 -2.92 -11.80
CA ASP A 137 -8.62 -3.31 -12.47
C ASP A 137 -8.67 -4.84 -12.58
N ILE A 138 -9.41 -5.46 -11.66
CA ILE A 138 -9.63 -6.91 -11.58
C ILE A 138 -10.21 -7.46 -12.90
N VAL A 139 -11.10 -6.71 -13.55
CA VAL A 139 -11.74 -7.17 -14.79
C VAL A 139 -10.71 -7.33 -15.91
N SER A 140 -9.68 -6.49 -15.94
CA SER A 140 -8.61 -6.57 -16.94
C SER A 140 -7.81 -7.88 -16.90
N ALA A 141 -7.77 -8.53 -15.74
CA ALA A 141 -7.02 -9.77 -15.51
C ALA A 141 -7.91 -11.00 -15.31
N ALA A 142 -9.25 -10.87 -15.38
CA ALA A 142 -10.19 -11.96 -15.14
C ALA A 142 -9.95 -13.19 -16.04
N TRP A 143 -9.42 -13.00 -17.26
CA TRP A 143 -9.07 -14.08 -18.19
C TRP A 143 -7.91 -14.97 -17.71
N LYS A 144 -7.14 -14.54 -16.70
CA LYS A 144 -6.10 -15.34 -16.04
C LYS A 144 -6.61 -16.18 -14.88
N LEU A 145 -7.86 -15.99 -14.44
CA LEU A 145 -8.36 -16.55 -13.19
C LEU A 145 -8.17 -18.06 -13.08
N ASP A 146 -8.51 -18.84 -14.10
CA ASP A 146 -8.38 -20.31 -14.05
C ASP A 146 -6.92 -20.76 -13.92
N GLN A 147 -6.01 -20.09 -14.66
CA GLN A 147 -4.57 -20.32 -14.55
C GLN A 147 -4.09 -20.00 -13.12
N TRP A 148 -4.51 -18.87 -12.57
CA TRP A 148 -4.09 -18.41 -11.24
C TRP A 148 -4.69 -19.24 -10.11
N LYS A 149 -5.90 -19.78 -10.25
CA LYS A 149 -6.46 -20.79 -9.33
C LYS A 149 -5.60 -22.05 -9.32
N GLN A 150 -5.18 -22.52 -10.50
CA GLN A 150 -4.31 -23.68 -10.60
C GLN A 150 -2.94 -23.42 -9.97
N GLU A 151 -2.31 -22.28 -10.25
CA GLU A 151 -1.02 -21.90 -9.63
C GLU A 151 -1.12 -21.78 -8.11
N LEU A 152 -2.22 -21.24 -7.59
CA LEU A 152 -2.48 -21.18 -6.14
C LEU A 152 -2.60 -22.58 -5.53
N TRP A 153 -3.37 -23.47 -6.16
CA TRP A 153 -3.48 -24.87 -5.72
C TRP A 153 -2.13 -25.59 -5.75
N ASP A 154 -1.35 -25.37 -6.80
CA ASP A 154 -0.04 -26.01 -6.95
C ASP A 154 0.94 -25.54 -5.88
N SER A 155 0.89 -24.26 -5.53
CA SER A 155 1.77 -23.63 -4.53
C SER A 155 1.41 -23.99 -3.09
N CYS A 156 0.14 -23.91 -2.69
CA CYS A 156 -0.26 -24.03 -1.28
C CYS A 156 -1.49 -24.91 -1.02
N LYS A 157 -2.02 -25.61 -2.04
CA LYS A 157 -3.16 -26.52 -1.92
C LYS A 157 -4.45 -25.84 -1.43
N ILE A 158 -4.62 -24.56 -1.77
CA ILE A 158 -5.85 -23.80 -1.52
C ILE A 158 -6.69 -23.78 -2.79
N GLY A 159 -7.89 -24.34 -2.72
CA GLY A 159 -8.85 -24.36 -3.83
C GLY A 159 -9.86 -23.22 -3.71
N ILE A 160 -10.31 -22.68 -4.86
CA ILE A 160 -11.25 -21.55 -4.93
C ILE A 160 -12.52 -21.99 -5.66
N PRO A 161 -13.70 -21.99 -5.01
CA PRO A 161 -14.96 -22.37 -5.65
C PRO A 161 -15.24 -21.57 -6.92
N TYR A 162 -15.86 -22.21 -7.92
CA TYR A 162 -16.04 -21.58 -9.23
C TYR A 162 -16.98 -20.35 -9.17
N HIS A 163 -18.09 -20.47 -8.43
CA HIS A 163 -19.14 -19.47 -8.36
C HIS A 163 -18.94 -18.42 -7.25
N ASP A 164 -17.82 -18.45 -6.54
CA ASP A 164 -17.51 -17.48 -5.49
C ASP A 164 -16.77 -16.27 -6.07
N ASN A 165 -17.52 -15.23 -6.39
CA ASN A 165 -16.98 -14.00 -6.99
C ASN A 165 -16.04 -13.25 -6.04
N GLU A 166 -16.28 -13.25 -4.73
CA GLU A 166 -15.43 -12.52 -3.79
C GLU A 166 -14.06 -13.19 -3.68
N SER A 167 -14.04 -14.52 -3.56
CA SER A 167 -12.80 -15.28 -3.57
C SER A 167 -12.09 -15.21 -4.94
N ASN A 168 -12.83 -15.20 -6.05
CA ASN A 168 -12.26 -15.02 -7.39
C ASN A 168 -11.56 -13.66 -7.51
N ASP A 169 -12.23 -12.59 -7.08
CA ASP A 169 -11.68 -11.23 -7.11
C ASP A 169 -10.43 -11.11 -6.22
N ALA A 170 -10.44 -11.73 -5.03
CA ALA A 170 -9.29 -11.77 -4.12
C ALA A 170 -8.07 -12.47 -4.75
N VAL A 171 -8.28 -13.53 -5.52
CA VAL A 171 -7.21 -14.21 -6.28
C VAL A 171 -6.62 -13.25 -7.31
N VAL A 172 -7.47 -12.65 -8.16
CA VAL A 172 -7.01 -11.75 -9.23
C VAL A 172 -6.24 -10.57 -8.66
N LEU A 173 -6.78 -9.92 -7.62
CA LEU A 173 -6.11 -8.83 -6.92
C LEU A 173 -4.76 -9.28 -6.35
N GLY A 174 -4.72 -10.42 -5.65
CA GLY A 174 -3.50 -10.94 -5.03
C GLY A 174 -2.38 -11.19 -6.05
N PHE A 175 -2.69 -11.80 -7.20
CA PHE A 175 -1.72 -12.01 -8.28
C PHE A 175 -1.25 -10.69 -8.89
N MET A 176 -2.17 -9.77 -9.21
CA MET A 176 -1.79 -8.46 -9.77
C MET A 176 -0.88 -7.68 -8.81
N VAL A 177 -1.18 -7.71 -7.50
CA VAL A 177 -0.36 -7.07 -6.46
C VAL A 177 1.02 -7.71 -6.35
N ALA A 178 1.10 -9.04 -6.32
CA ALA A 178 2.38 -9.75 -6.23
C ALA A 178 3.27 -9.46 -7.46
N ILE A 179 2.68 -9.47 -8.66
CA ILE A 179 3.37 -9.11 -9.91
C ILE A 179 3.84 -7.67 -9.86
N PHE A 180 2.99 -6.73 -9.42
CA PHE A 180 3.37 -5.32 -9.30
C PHE A 180 4.57 -5.12 -8.37
N ILE A 181 4.53 -5.69 -7.16
CA ILE A 181 5.61 -5.57 -6.18
C ILE A 181 6.90 -6.16 -6.75
N GLN A 182 6.84 -7.35 -7.37
CA GLN A 182 7.99 -7.96 -8.02
C GLN A 182 8.60 -7.04 -9.09
N LYS A 183 7.78 -6.47 -9.98
CA LYS A 183 8.25 -5.59 -11.05
C LYS A 183 8.79 -4.26 -10.52
N TYR A 184 8.18 -3.71 -9.48
CA TYR A 184 8.63 -2.49 -8.82
C TYR A 184 10.02 -2.69 -8.21
N LEU A 185 10.21 -3.76 -7.42
CA LEU A 185 11.49 -4.04 -6.77
C LEU A 185 12.58 -4.40 -7.76
N TYR A 186 12.24 -5.13 -8.83
CA TYR A 186 13.18 -5.45 -9.91
C TYR A 186 13.75 -4.19 -10.59
N ALA A 187 12.95 -3.13 -10.70
CA ALA A 187 13.35 -1.89 -11.35
C ALA A 187 14.21 -0.96 -10.48
N ILE A 188 14.45 -1.32 -9.21
CA ILE A 188 15.32 -0.54 -8.33
C ILE A 188 16.76 -0.92 -8.62
N GLU A 189 17.53 0.04 -9.11
CA GLU A 189 18.95 -0.12 -9.43
C GLU A 189 19.84 0.61 -8.41
N GLY A 190 21.08 0.14 -8.26
CA GLY A 190 22.13 0.80 -7.47
C GLY A 190 22.16 0.46 -5.97
N TYR A 191 21.13 -0.18 -5.43
CA TYR A 191 21.11 -0.67 -4.05
C TYR A 191 20.08 -1.80 -3.89
N GLN A 192 20.21 -2.59 -2.81
CA GLN A 192 19.23 -3.60 -2.44
C GLN A 192 18.04 -2.93 -1.74
N PRO A 193 16.81 -2.98 -2.29
CA PRO A 193 15.65 -2.38 -1.64
C PRO A 193 15.22 -3.20 -0.41
N LEU A 194 14.81 -2.48 0.63
CA LEU A 194 14.23 -3.03 1.85
C LEU A 194 12.72 -2.81 1.84
N CYS A 195 11.97 -3.80 1.37
CA CYS A 195 10.53 -3.69 1.15
C CYS A 195 9.72 -4.38 2.25
N VAL A 196 8.70 -3.70 2.75
CA VAL A 196 7.64 -4.28 3.57
C VAL A 196 6.33 -4.23 2.79
N ALA A 197 5.67 -5.38 2.62
CA ALA A 197 4.32 -5.46 2.09
C ALA A 197 3.37 -5.89 3.21
N HIS A 198 2.47 -4.99 3.62
CA HIS A 198 1.54 -5.18 4.73
C HIS A 198 0.13 -5.41 4.17
N PHE A 199 -0.48 -6.56 4.44
CA PHE A 199 -1.77 -6.96 3.91
C PHE A 199 -2.84 -6.96 5.01
N HIS A 200 -4.00 -6.37 4.72
CA HIS A 200 -5.14 -6.33 5.64
C HIS A 200 -6.26 -7.25 5.16
N GLU A 201 -6.71 -8.14 6.06
CA GLU A 201 -7.76 -9.12 5.84
C GLU A 201 -7.48 -10.18 4.76
N TRP A 202 -8.28 -11.25 4.77
CA TRP A 202 -8.09 -12.40 3.88
C TRP A 202 -8.24 -12.05 2.39
N GLN A 203 -9.05 -11.04 2.06
CA GLN A 203 -9.27 -10.56 0.69
C GLN A 203 -7.98 -10.07 0.02
N ALA A 204 -7.03 -9.54 0.79
CA ALA A 204 -5.70 -9.17 0.31
C ALA A 204 -4.64 -10.27 0.54
N GLY A 205 -4.99 -11.32 1.29
CA GLY A 205 -4.07 -12.34 1.77
C GLY A 205 -3.43 -13.20 0.67
N ILE A 206 -4.08 -13.35 -0.49
CA ILE A 206 -3.48 -14.06 -1.63
C ILE A 206 -2.19 -13.37 -2.09
N GLY A 207 -2.15 -12.03 -2.09
CA GLY A 207 -0.94 -11.28 -2.44
C GLY A 207 0.22 -11.57 -1.47
N LEU A 208 -0.08 -11.75 -0.18
CA LEU A 208 0.92 -12.16 0.82
C LEU A 208 1.45 -13.56 0.52
N ILE A 209 0.57 -14.52 0.24
CA ILE A 209 0.96 -15.91 -0.05
C ILE A 209 1.92 -15.97 -1.24
N LEU A 210 1.63 -15.22 -2.30
CA LEU A 210 2.42 -15.22 -3.54
C LEU A 210 3.72 -14.40 -3.44
N SER A 211 3.85 -13.54 -2.42
CA SER A 211 5.03 -12.70 -2.20
C SER A 211 6.10 -13.34 -1.29
N ARG A 212 5.85 -14.55 -0.77
CA ARG A 212 6.81 -15.31 0.06
C ARG A 212 7.65 -16.27 -0.77
#